data_AF-A0A739U3I9-F1
#
_entry.id   AF-A0A739U3I9-F1
#
_cell.length_a   1.000
_cell.length_b   1.000
_cell.length_c   1.000
_cell.angle_alpha   90.00
_cell.angle_beta   90.00
_cell.angle_gamma   90.00
#
_symmetry.space_group_name_H-M   'P 1'
#
loop_
_entity.id
_entity.type
_entity.pdbx_description
1 polymer ?
#
loop_
_entity_poly.entity_id
_entity_poly.type
_entity_poly.pdbx_seq_one_letter_code
_entity_poly.pdbx_strand_id
1 'polypeptide(L)'
;KTTDELNSEIESFLAFSSVEEFDLFDCNDNYIFDRAVKQLGVLADNEMFSLEPAYIFGGEIKIENLSKVDCQIHLMILRELSSPNIIGF
;
A
#
# COMPACT_ATOMS: atom_id res chain seq x y z
N LYS A 1 -11.74 2.87 -26.44
CA LYS A 1 -12.41 3.72 -25.44
C LYS A 1 -12.14 5.17 -25.80
N THR A 2 -13.13 6.04 -25.68
CA THR A 2 -12.93 7.50 -25.78
C THR A 2 -12.26 8.02 -24.51
N THR A 3 -11.74 9.24 -24.52
CA THR A 3 -11.21 9.89 -23.30
C THR A 3 -12.28 9.99 -22.22
N ASP A 4 -13.53 10.27 -22.61
CA ASP A 4 -14.64 10.40 -21.66
C ASP A 4 -14.98 9.07 -21.00
N GLU A 5 -14.94 7.96 -21.74
CA GLU A 5 -15.12 6.62 -21.19
C GLU A 5 -14.00 6.28 -20.19
N LEU A 6 -12.74 6.61 -20.52
CA LEU A 6 -11.61 6.37 -19.62
C LEU A 6 -11.68 7.21 -18.33
N ASN A 7 -12.08 8.47 -18.44
CA ASN A 7 -12.27 9.35 -17.27
C ASN A 7 -13.38 8.82 -16.36
N SER A 8 -14.51 8.41 -16.95
CA SER A 8 -15.63 7.84 -16.17
C SER A 8 -15.24 6.57 -15.42
N GLU A 9 -14.36 5.74 -15.98
CA GLU A 9 -13.84 4.55 -15.31
C GLU A 9 -12.95 4.89 -14.11
N ILE A 10 -12.05 5.87 -14.26
CA ILE A 10 -11.19 6.33 -13.18
C ILE A 10 -12.04 6.96 -12.07
N GLU A 11 -12.99 7.82 -12.42
CA GLU A 11 -13.91 8.43 -11.47
C GLU A 11 -14.69 7.38 -10.70
N SER A 12 -15.22 6.37 -11.38
CA SER A 12 -15.93 5.27 -10.74
C SER A 12 -15.02 4.49 -9.78
N PHE A 13 -13.80 4.15 -10.21
CA PHE A 13 -12.83 3.46 -9.35
C PHE A 13 -12.58 4.23 -8.05
N LEU A 14 -12.33 5.54 -8.14
CA LEU A 14 -12.07 6.38 -6.98
C LEU A 14 -13.31 6.61 -6.12
N ALA A 15 -14.50 6.76 -6.73
CA ALA A 15 -15.75 7.00 -6.02
C ALA A 15 -16.22 5.80 -5.19
N PHE A 16 -15.92 4.58 -5.63
CA PHE A 16 -16.26 3.35 -4.91
C PHE A 16 -15.13 2.84 -4.02
N SER A 17 -13.99 3.54 -3.96
CA SER A 17 -12.88 3.19 -3.09
C SER A 17 -13.05 3.73 -1.67
N SER A 18 -12.60 2.97 -0.68
CA SER A 18 -12.48 3.42 0.72
C SER A 18 -11.08 3.17 1.28
N VAL A 19 -10.74 3.83 2.39
CA VAL A 19 -9.44 3.60 3.07
C VAL A 19 -9.39 2.17 3.58
N GLU A 20 -10.49 1.69 4.15
CA GLU A 20 -10.64 0.36 4.74
C GLU A 20 -10.46 -0.77 3.71
N GLU A 21 -10.79 -0.54 2.43
CA GLU A 21 -10.56 -1.49 1.33
C GLU A 21 -9.08 -1.59 0.93
N PHE A 22 -8.27 -0.57 1.23
CA PHE A 22 -6.84 -0.53 0.89
C PHE A 22 -5.91 -0.68 2.10
N ASP A 23 -6.44 -0.68 3.31
CA ASP A 23 -5.66 -0.87 4.54
C ASP A 23 -5.37 -2.37 4.79
N LEU A 24 -4.38 -2.63 5.64
CA LEU A 24 -3.96 -3.97 6.04
C LEU A 24 -4.31 -4.22 7.50
N PHE A 25 -4.66 -5.47 7.80
CA PHE A 25 -4.83 -5.93 9.17
C PHE A 25 -3.50 -6.36 9.76
N ASP A 26 -3.25 -5.96 11.01
CA ASP A 26 -2.18 -6.56 11.80
C ASP A 26 -2.57 -7.94 12.34
N CYS A 27 -1.66 -8.58 13.09
CA CYS A 27 -1.90 -9.89 13.69
C CYS A 27 -3.05 -9.94 14.72
N ASN A 28 -3.64 -8.80 15.09
CA ASN A 28 -4.75 -8.68 16.01
C ASN A 28 -6.04 -8.22 15.29
N ASP A 29 -6.11 -8.36 13.96
CA ASP A 29 -7.24 -7.95 13.12
C ASP A 29 -7.58 -6.45 13.21
N ASN A 30 -6.58 -5.59 13.43
CA ASN A 30 -6.76 -4.14 13.44
C ASN A 30 -6.14 -3.49 12.21
N TYR A 31 -6.86 -2.54 11.61
CA TYR A 31 -6.38 -1.62 10.58
C TYR A 31 -5.10 -0.89 11.02
N ILE A 32 -4.10 -0.80 10.15
CA ILE A 32 -2.76 -0.34 10.52
C ILE A 32 -2.45 1.07 10.04
N PHE A 33 -3.06 1.55 8.96
CA PHE A 33 -2.67 2.82 8.32
C PHE A 33 -2.78 4.02 9.25
N ASP A 34 -3.93 4.23 9.89
CA ASP A 34 -4.13 5.35 10.82
C ASP A 34 -3.19 5.30 12.03
N ARG A 35 -2.85 4.08 12.48
CA ARG A 35 -1.89 3.89 13.56
C ARG A 35 -0.47 4.22 13.10
N ALA A 36 -0.12 3.86 11.86
CA ALA A 36 1.17 4.21 11.24
C ALA A 36 1.32 5.73 11.11
N VAL A 37 0.29 6.43 10.65
CA VAL A 37 0.29 7.91 10.59
C VAL A 37 0.48 8.52 11.97
N LYS A 38 -0.19 8.00 13.02
CA LYS A 38 -0.03 8.49 14.39
C LYS A 38 1.38 8.29 14.95
N GLN A 39 2.04 7.17 14.61
CA GLN A 39 3.35 6.81 15.17
C GLN A 39 4.53 7.37 14.35
N LEU A 40 4.44 7.33 13.02
CA LEU A 40 5.53 7.66 12.09
C LEU A 40 5.34 9.01 11.40
N GLY A 41 4.15 9.62 11.55
CA GLY A 41 3.78 10.88 10.91
C GLY A 41 3.13 10.70 9.53
N VAL A 42 2.56 11.78 9.02
CA VAL A 42 1.93 11.83 7.69
C VAL A 42 2.99 11.59 6.60
N LEU A 43 2.61 10.87 5.54
CA LEU A 43 3.44 10.64 4.36
C LEU A 43 3.54 11.92 3.52
N ALA A 44 4.72 12.22 3.00
CA ALA A 44 4.87 13.15 1.89
C ALA A 44 4.44 12.49 0.56
N ASP A 45 4.30 13.29 -0.51
CA ASP A 45 3.80 12.86 -1.82
C ASP A 45 4.57 11.66 -2.43
N ASN A 46 5.86 11.50 -2.09
CA ASN A 46 6.72 10.42 -2.58
C ASN A 46 7.02 9.35 -1.53
N GLU A 47 6.38 9.38 -0.36
CA GLU A 47 6.62 8.42 0.71
C GLU A 47 5.54 7.35 0.78
N MET A 48 5.92 6.17 1.28
CA MET A 48 5.00 5.11 1.70
C MET A 48 5.46 4.46 3.00
N PHE A 49 4.56 3.73 3.65
CA PHE A 49 4.94 2.82 4.73
C PHE A 49 5.40 1.49 4.14
N SER A 50 6.64 1.09 4.42
CA SER A 50 7.19 -0.22 4.06
C SER A 50 7.24 -1.16 5.25
N LEU A 51 7.27 -2.46 4.98
CA LEU A 51 7.57 -3.50 5.98
C LEU A 51 9.06 -3.82 5.98
N GLU A 52 9.67 -3.80 7.15
CA GLU A 52 11.05 -4.24 7.38
C GLU A 52 11.09 -5.33 8.48
N PRO A 53 11.47 -6.59 8.14
CA PRO A 53 11.81 -7.07 6.81
C PRO A 53 10.60 -7.09 5.86
N ALA A 54 10.84 -7.14 4.55
CA ALA A 54 9.76 -7.21 3.57
C ALA A 54 8.89 -8.47 3.78
N TYR A 55 7.61 -8.38 3.46
CA TYR A 55 6.64 -9.47 3.68
C TYR A 55 7.08 -10.82 3.09
N ILE A 56 7.67 -10.81 1.89
CA ILE A 56 8.19 -12.03 1.23
C ILE A 56 9.33 -12.72 2.00
N PHE A 57 10.03 -12.00 2.88
CA PHE A 57 11.09 -12.53 3.73
C PHE A 57 10.61 -12.90 5.13
N GLY A 58 9.30 -13.03 5.33
CA GLY A 58 8.72 -13.34 6.64
C GLY A 58 8.48 -12.11 7.51
N GLY A 59 8.46 -10.91 6.91
CA GLY A 59 8.01 -9.69 7.59
C GLY A 59 6.56 -9.81 8.04
N GLU A 60 6.32 -9.52 9.31
CA GLU A 60 4.97 -9.49 9.88
C GLU A 60 4.37 -8.10 9.75
N ILE A 61 3.07 -8.02 9.43
CA ILE A 61 2.32 -6.76 9.38
C ILE A 61 2.11 -6.27 10.81
N LYS A 62 3.11 -5.56 11.32
CA LYS A 62 3.13 -4.97 12.66
C LYS A 62 3.63 -3.53 12.58
N ILE A 63 3.09 -2.69 13.44
CA ILE A 63 3.42 -1.26 13.49
C ILE A 63 4.91 -1.01 13.73
N GLU A 64 5.57 -1.89 14.51
CA GLU A 64 6.99 -1.84 14.82
C GLU A 64 7.90 -2.19 13.64
N ASN A 65 7.36 -2.89 12.64
CA ASN A 65 8.06 -3.25 11.41
C ASN A 65 7.79 -2.22 10.29
N LEU A 66 7.03 -1.16 10.56
CA LEU A 66 6.75 -0.13 9.56
C LEU A 66 7.81 0.98 9.60
N SER A 67 8.24 1.41 8.42
CA SER A 67 9.09 2.59 8.26
C SER A 67 8.60 3.45 7.10
N LYS A 68 8.93 4.75 7.13
CA LYS A 68 8.69 5.65 6.00
C LYS A 68 9.83 5.53 5.01
N VAL A 69 9.51 5.26 3.75
CA VAL A 69 10.50 5.14 2.67
C VAL A 69 10.04 5.88 1.42
N ASP A 70 10.98 6.17 0.52
CA ASP A 70 10.64 6.63 -0.83
C ASP A 70 9.93 5.51 -1.61
N CYS A 71 8.74 5.82 -2.14
CA CYS A 71 7.87 4.83 -2.77
C CYS A 71 8.46 4.27 -4.07
N GLN A 72 9.14 5.10 -4.87
CA GLN A 72 9.71 4.67 -6.15
C GLN A 72 10.87 3.71 -5.91
N ILE A 73 11.78 4.08 -5.00
CA ILE A 73 12.92 3.23 -4.63
C ILE A 73 12.43 1.91 -4.05
N HIS A 74 11.47 1.95 -3.11
CA HIS A 74 10.97 0.74 -2.46
C HIS A 74 10.28 -0.21 -3.43
N LEU A 75 9.42 0.30 -4.31
CA LEU A 75 8.74 -0.52 -5.33
C LEU A 75 9.72 -1.11 -6.36
N MET A 76 10.80 -0.38 -6.72
CA MET A 76 11.86 -0.92 -7.56
C MET A 76 12.56 -2.10 -6.89
N ILE A 77 12.87 -2.00 -5.60
CA ILE A 77 13.47 -3.11 -4.83
C ILE A 77 12.52 -4.31 -4.80
N LEU A 78 11.25 -4.12 -4.43
CA LEU A 78 10.26 -5.20 -4.35
C LEU A 78 10.11 -5.95 -5.68
N ARG A 79 10.19 -5.25 -6.81
CA ARG A 79 10.15 -5.85 -8.15
C ARG A 79 11.33 -6.78 -8.43
N GLU A 80 12.53 -6.46 -7.93
CA GLU A 80 13.71 -7.32 -8.08
C GLU A 80 13.67 -8.53 -7.14
N LEU A 81 12.92 -8.43 -6.03
CA LEU A 81 12.77 -9.53 -5.07
C LEU A 81 11.81 -10.63 -5.54
N SER A 82 10.74 -10.27 -6.25
CA SER A 82 9.79 -11.23 -6.77
C SER A 82 8.91 -10.66 -7.88
N SER A 83 8.49 -11.53 -8.79
CA SER A 83 7.45 -11.21 -9.76
C SER A 83 6.10 -11.02 -9.06
N PRO A 84 5.28 -10.05 -9.47
CA PRO A 84 3.93 -9.89 -8.94
C PRO A 84 3.07 -11.10 -9.32
N ASN A 85 2.19 -11.52 -8.38
CA ASN A 85 1.14 -12.48 -8.70
C ASN A 85 -0.05 -11.73 -9.31
N ILE A 86 -0.39 -12.03 -10.57
CA ILE A 86 -1.51 -11.41 -11.27
C ILE A 86 -2.75 -12.28 -11.06
N ILE A 87 -3.70 -11.77 -10.28
CA ILE A 87 -4.99 -12.42 -10.05
C ILE A 87 -5.96 -11.89 -11.12
N GLY A 88 -6.51 -12.79 -11.94
CA GLY A 88 -7.57 -12.45 -12.89
C GLY A 88 -8.92 -12.37 -12.19
N PHE A 89 -9.74 -11.41 -12.60
CA PHE A 89 -11.12 -11.22 -12.14
C PHE A 89 -12.10 -11.58 -13.26
#